data_AF-S4RHZ0-F1
#
_entry.id   AF-S4RHZ0-F1
#
_cell.length_a   1.000
_cell.length_b   1.000
_cell.length_c   1.000
_cell.angle_alpha   90.00
_cell.angle_beta   90.00
_cell.angle_gamma   90.00
#
_symmetry.space_group_name_H-M   'P 1'
#
loop_
_entity.id
_entity.type
_entity.pdbx_description
1 polymer ?
#
loop_
_entity_poly.entity_id
_entity_poly.type
_entity_poly.pdbx_seq_one_letter_code
_entity_poly.pdbx_strand_id
1 'polypeptide(L)'
;QLSFAATTPVLSDKKKYPNFFRTVPSDNAVNPAIVRFLQHYKWQRVGTLAQDVQRFSEVHNDLTKELDKAGIQIAETQSFSNDPCVNVQNLKTSDVRIILGQFDEEMAAKVFCCAYNEGMYGSKYQWVIPGWYGSRWWEHTQQQCPQKNLLIAMENCIYVDFMPLSTRPVRTISGLTPQQYEEEYYHMLGVSEVAPHSKFHGYAYDGIWVIAQVLNRTIELLEADKSLIASIESFSYTNQRIGQILLDALNETNFLGVTGQVLFRNGERLGTIEFMQFQSTERVKVGEYNAVPDTLELINSTMRFQGPDPPWDRTIVQSKLREVYLPLYSILSVLTCLGMFMASAFLFFNIKNRNQKLIKMSSPYMNNLIILGGMLSYMTIFLFGLDGALVSSATFENICAV
;
A
#
# COMPACT_ATOMS: atom_id res chain seq x y z
N GLN A 1 -28.53 -0.60 -22.56
CA GLN A 1 -27.53 -1.65 -22.90
C GLN A 1 -27.02 -2.27 -21.61
N LEU A 2 -26.87 -3.60 -21.56
CA LEU A 2 -26.28 -4.33 -20.43
C LEU A 2 -25.06 -5.12 -20.93
N SER A 3 -23.87 -4.83 -20.39
CA SER A 3 -22.61 -5.50 -20.76
C SER A 3 -22.10 -6.41 -19.64
N PHE A 4 -21.48 -7.54 -19.98
CA PHE A 4 -20.90 -8.47 -19.02
C PHE A 4 -19.36 -8.53 -19.06
N ALA A 5 -18.71 -7.80 -19.97
CA ALA A 5 -17.26 -7.89 -20.19
C ALA A 5 -16.56 -6.52 -20.37
N ALA A 6 -17.30 -5.41 -20.40
CA ALA A 6 -16.70 -4.08 -20.54
C ALA A 6 -16.27 -3.50 -19.18
N THR A 7 -14.99 -3.63 -18.83
CA THR A 7 -14.45 -3.20 -17.52
C THR A 7 -13.85 -1.79 -17.50
N THR A 8 -13.71 -1.14 -18.66
CA THR A 8 -13.08 0.19 -18.75
C THR A 8 -13.77 1.25 -17.86
N PRO A 9 -13.02 2.07 -17.10
CA PRO A 9 -13.59 3.13 -16.25
C PRO A 9 -14.35 4.22 -17.01
N VAL A 10 -14.03 4.45 -18.28
CA VAL A 10 -14.62 5.55 -19.06
C VAL A 10 -16.14 5.43 -19.23
N LEU A 11 -16.67 4.20 -19.20
CA LEU A 11 -18.09 3.90 -19.34
C LEU A 11 -18.93 4.22 -18.08
N SER A 12 -18.27 4.62 -16.98
CA SER A 12 -18.94 5.03 -15.74
C SER A 12 -19.53 6.43 -15.80
N ASP A 13 -19.14 7.26 -16.78
CA ASP A 13 -19.65 8.62 -16.96
C ASP A 13 -21.12 8.61 -17.45
N LYS A 14 -22.07 8.73 -16.51
CA LYS A 14 -23.51 8.78 -16.81
C LYS A 14 -23.97 10.01 -17.57
N LYS A 15 -23.15 11.08 -17.65
CA LYS A 15 -23.48 12.22 -18.52
C LYS A 15 -23.31 11.85 -19.99
N LYS A 16 -22.35 10.98 -20.32
CA LYS A 16 -22.11 10.47 -21.67
C LYS A 16 -22.87 9.18 -21.97
N TYR A 17 -23.00 8.30 -20.98
CA TYR A 17 -23.57 6.95 -21.12
C TYR A 17 -24.73 6.70 -20.13
N PRO A 18 -25.85 7.44 -20.23
CA PRO A 18 -26.96 7.35 -19.28
C PRO A 18 -27.65 5.98 -19.26
N ASN A 19 -27.71 5.31 -20.41
CA ASN A 19 -28.45 4.04 -20.59
C ASN A 19 -27.54 2.80 -20.59
N PHE A 20 -26.31 2.93 -20.08
CA PHE A 20 -25.33 1.85 -20.02
C PHE A 20 -25.31 1.22 -18.62
N PHE A 21 -25.40 -0.09 -18.55
CA PHE A 21 -25.25 -0.89 -17.33
C PHE A 21 -24.26 -2.03 -17.58
N ARG A 22 -23.61 -2.51 -16.52
CA ARG A 22 -22.74 -3.69 -16.64
C ARG A 22 -22.78 -4.58 -15.40
N THR A 23 -22.82 -5.90 -15.62
CA THR A 23 -22.79 -6.90 -14.54
C THR A 23 -21.39 -7.21 -14.04
N VAL A 24 -20.35 -6.86 -14.80
CA VAL A 24 -18.96 -6.99 -14.36
C VAL A 24 -18.53 -5.71 -13.62
N PRO A 25 -17.77 -5.83 -12.51
CA PRO A 25 -17.13 -4.68 -11.88
C PRO A 25 -16.23 -3.91 -12.84
N SER A 26 -16.09 -2.61 -12.59
CA SER A 26 -15.16 -1.75 -13.31
C SER A 26 -13.73 -1.96 -12.81
N ASP A 27 -12.74 -1.57 -13.61
CA ASP A 27 -11.36 -1.57 -13.12
C ASP A 27 -11.16 -0.61 -11.92
N ASN A 28 -12.03 0.40 -11.73
CA ASN A 28 -12.01 1.27 -10.54
C ASN A 28 -12.54 0.58 -9.27
N ALA A 29 -13.31 -0.49 -9.41
CA ALA A 29 -13.90 -1.20 -8.26
C ALA A 29 -12.84 -1.82 -7.33
N VAL A 30 -11.59 -1.99 -7.80
CA VAL A 30 -10.48 -2.48 -6.99
C VAL A 30 -9.93 -1.42 -6.03
N ASN A 31 -10.10 -0.13 -6.32
CA ASN A 31 -9.47 0.95 -5.54
C ASN A 31 -9.99 1.01 -4.08
N PRO A 32 -11.32 0.95 -3.81
CA PRO A 32 -11.81 0.87 -2.44
C PRO A 32 -11.28 -0.35 -1.68
N ALA A 33 -11.15 -1.50 -2.36
CA ALA A 33 -10.61 -2.72 -1.77
C ALA A 33 -9.14 -2.54 -1.35
N ILE A 34 -8.31 -1.95 -2.23
CA ILE A 34 -6.90 -1.63 -1.94
C ILE A 34 -6.82 -0.70 -0.72
N VAL A 35 -7.63 0.35 -0.66
CA VAL A 35 -7.66 1.27 0.49
C VAL A 35 -7.98 0.53 1.79
N ARG A 36 -9.01 -0.32 1.81
CA ARG A 36 -9.34 -1.14 2.99
C ARG A 36 -8.21 -2.09 3.38
N PHE A 37 -7.51 -2.67 2.39
CA PHE A 37 -6.34 -3.51 2.62
C PHE A 37 -5.19 -2.74 3.28
N LEU A 38 -4.88 -1.53 2.79
CA LEU A 38 -3.86 -0.67 3.38
C LEU A 38 -4.22 -0.26 4.83
N GLN A 39 -5.49 0.10 5.07
CA GLN A 39 -5.98 0.46 6.40
C GLN A 39 -5.88 -0.70 7.40
N HIS A 40 -6.15 -1.95 6.96
CA HIS A 40 -6.03 -3.13 7.80
C HIS A 40 -4.60 -3.30 8.36
N TYR A 41 -3.59 -3.12 7.50
CA TYR A 41 -2.18 -3.18 7.89
C TYR A 41 -1.60 -1.86 8.42
N LYS A 42 -2.43 -0.81 8.55
CA LYS A 42 -2.05 0.53 9.02
C LYS A 42 -0.92 1.16 8.18
N TRP A 43 -0.85 0.85 6.90
CA TRP A 43 0.08 1.51 5.99
C TRP A 43 -0.49 2.86 5.57
N GLN A 44 0.24 3.93 5.90
CA GLN A 44 -0.20 5.31 5.68
C GLN A 44 0.64 6.04 4.64
N ARG A 45 1.72 5.41 4.14
CA ARG A 45 2.61 5.95 3.12
C ARG A 45 2.81 4.93 2.01
N VAL A 46 2.42 5.30 0.80
CA VAL A 46 2.52 4.44 -0.40
C VAL A 46 3.21 5.17 -1.54
N GLY A 47 3.75 4.43 -2.50
CA GLY A 47 4.16 4.96 -3.80
C GLY A 47 3.37 4.29 -4.91
N THR A 48 3.23 4.99 -6.01
CA THR A 48 2.39 4.57 -7.13
C THR A 48 3.23 4.51 -8.41
N LEU A 49 3.00 3.46 -9.20
CA LEU A 49 3.69 3.24 -10.48
C LEU A 49 2.67 2.86 -11.54
N ALA A 50 2.45 3.72 -12.53
CA ALA A 50 1.47 3.50 -13.59
C ALA A 50 2.11 3.53 -14.98
N GLN A 51 1.64 2.68 -15.88
CA GLN A 51 1.96 2.76 -17.30
C GLN A 51 1.15 3.88 -17.96
N ASP A 52 1.75 4.64 -18.87
CA ASP A 52 1.13 5.78 -19.58
C ASP A 52 0.14 5.34 -20.67
N VAL A 53 -0.91 4.62 -20.26
CA VAL A 53 -2.03 4.22 -21.11
C VAL A 53 -3.32 4.71 -20.48
N GLN A 54 -4.22 5.28 -21.28
CA GLN A 54 -5.46 5.91 -20.81
C GLN A 54 -6.22 5.05 -19.78
N ARG A 55 -6.35 3.74 -20.04
CA ARG A 55 -7.01 2.80 -19.12
C ARG A 55 -6.40 2.82 -17.72
N PHE A 56 -5.07 2.77 -17.60
CA PHE A 56 -4.38 2.77 -16.31
C PHE A 56 -4.36 4.16 -15.68
N SER A 57 -4.24 5.23 -16.47
CA SER A 57 -4.31 6.60 -15.97
C SER A 57 -5.66 6.92 -15.31
N GLU A 58 -6.77 6.42 -15.85
CA GLU A 58 -8.10 6.61 -15.23
C GLU A 58 -8.21 5.90 -13.88
N VAL A 59 -7.74 4.65 -13.78
CA VAL A 59 -7.73 3.90 -12.51
C VAL A 59 -6.79 4.57 -11.50
N HIS A 60 -5.64 5.09 -11.95
CA HIS A 60 -4.69 5.83 -11.13
C HIS A 60 -5.28 7.11 -10.54
N ASN A 61 -5.98 7.88 -11.36
CA ASN A 61 -6.61 9.13 -10.96
C ASN A 61 -7.72 8.89 -9.94
N ASP A 62 -8.48 7.80 -10.09
CA ASP A 62 -9.47 7.36 -9.12
C ASP A 62 -8.82 6.89 -7.81
N LEU A 63 -7.76 6.06 -7.89
CA LEU A 63 -7.00 5.58 -6.74
C LEU A 63 -6.44 6.75 -5.91
N THR A 64 -5.91 7.78 -6.54
CA THR A 64 -5.39 8.97 -5.87
C THR A 64 -6.47 9.66 -5.03
N LYS A 65 -7.71 9.74 -5.54
CA LYS A 65 -8.84 10.32 -4.80
C LYS A 65 -9.26 9.44 -3.63
N GLU A 66 -9.29 8.13 -3.81
CA GLU A 66 -9.66 7.18 -2.75
C GLU A 66 -8.61 7.14 -1.63
N LEU A 67 -7.32 7.24 -1.97
CA LEU A 67 -6.23 7.35 -1.00
C LEU A 67 -6.30 8.64 -0.18
N ASP A 68 -6.56 9.78 -0.84
CA ASP A 68 -6.70 11.09 -0.18
C ASP A 68 -7.89 11.11 0.79
N LYS A 69 -9.06 10.59 0.38
CA LYS A 69 -10.24 10.42 1.25
C LYS A 69 -9.93 9.56 2.49
N ALA A 70 -9.04 8.58 2.36
CA ALA A 70 -8.63 7.70 3.45
C ALA A 70 -7.49 8.28 4.31
N GLY A 71 -6.94 9.45 3.97
CA GLY A 71 -5.81 10.07 4.67
C GLY A 71 -4.49 9.31 4.48
N ILE A 72 -4.34 8.55 3.39
CA ILE A 72 -3.11 7.81 3.06
C ILE A 72 -2.24 8.71 2.17
N GLN A 73 -1.02 8.98 2.61
CA GLN A 73 -0.07 9.83 1.89
C GLN A 73 0.57 9.07 0.72
N ILE A 74 0.52 9.68 -0.46
CA ILE A 74 1.34 9.25 -1.61
C ILE A 74 2.71 9.92 -1.49
N ALA A 75 3.74 9.11 -1.25
CA ALA A 75 5.12 9.58 -1.12
C ALA A 75 5.74 9.93 -2.47
N GLU A 76 5.42 9.15 -3.50
CA GLU A 76 5.99 9.28 -4.83
C GLU A 76 5.00 8.74 -5.86
N THR A 77 4.87 9.46 -6.97
CA THR A 77 4.06 9.04 -8.12
C THR A 77 4.96 8.98 -9.33
N GLN A 78 5.04 7.81 -9.93
CA GLN A 78 5.85 7.57 -11.12
C GLN A 78 4.97 7.03 -12.24
N SER A 79 5.22 7.52 -13.46
CA SER A 79 4.62 6.97 -14.65
C SER A 79 5.66 6.71 -15.74
N PHE A 80 5.41 5.69 -16.56
CA PHE A 80 6.34 5.26 -17.59
C PHE A 80 5.61 4.80 -18.85
N SER A 81 6.22 5.05 -20.02
CA SER A 81 5.70 4.57 -21.29
C SER A 81 6.35 3.26 -21.74
N ASN A 82 7.69 3.15 -21.66
CA ASN A 82 8.46 2.02 -22.19
C ASN A 82 9.41 1.38 -21.17
N ASP A 83 10.39 2.15 -20.67
CA ASP A 83 11.39 1.63 -19.72
C ASP A 83 11.04 2.06 -18.29
N PRO A 84 10.70 1.12 -17.40
CA PRO A 84 10.32 1.43 -16.02
C PRO A 84 11.52 1.58 -15.07
N CYS A 85 12.75 1.25 -15.47
CA CYS A 85 13.88 1.12 -14.53
C CYS A 85 14.20 2.44 -13.80
N VAL A 86 14.21 3.57 -14.49
CA VAL A 86 14.46 4.89 -13.87
C VAL A 86 13.35 5.23 -12.86
N ASN A 87 12.10 4.92 -13.20
CA ASN A 87 10.96 5.14 -12.32
C ASN A 87 11.02 4.27 -11.06
N VAL A 88 11.40 3.01 -11.20
CA VAL A 88 11.64 2.10 -10.06
C VAL A 88 12.78 2.65 -9.18
N GLN A 89 13.86 3.13 -9.78
CA GLN A 89 14.96 3.75 -9.04
C GLN A 89 14.50 4.99 -8.27
N ASN A 90 13.64 5.84 -8.84
CA ASN A 90 13.07 7.00 -8.16
C ASN A 90 12.24 6.59 -6.93
N LEU A 91 11.41 5.55 -7.05
CA LEU A 91 10.64 5.01 -5.90
C LEU A 91 11.56 4.58 -4.76
N LYS A 92 12.68 3.91 -5.09
CA LYS A 92 13.69 3.50 -4.10
C LYS A 92 14.35 4.71 -3.43
N THR A 93 14.71 5.74 -4.19
CA THR A 93 15.33 6.95 -3.63
C THR A 93 14.39 7.69 -2.67
N SER A 94 13.08 7.61 -2.89
CA SER A 94 12.06 8.21 -2.02
C SER A 94 11.69 7.36 -0.79
N ASP A 95 12.44 6.28 -0.50
CA ASP A 95 12.18 5.28 0.57
C ASP A 95 10.73 4.75 0.55
N VAL A 96 10.21 4.47 -0.65
CA VAL A 96 8.89 3.85 -0.82
C VAL A 96 8.99 2.35 -0.57
N ARG A 97 8.14 1.83 0.33
CA ARG A 97 8.09 0.41 0.69
C ARG A 97 6.82 -0.31 0.27
N ILE A 98 5.69 0.40 0.20
CA ILE A 98 4.42 -0.12 -0.28
C ILE A 98 4.18 0.45 -1.67
N ILE A 99 4.21 -0.40 -2.70
CA ILE A 99 4.12 0.01 -4.11
C ILE A 99 2.81 -0.48 -4.71
N LEU A 100 2.04 0.46 -5.26
CA LEU A 100 0.79 0.19 -6.00
C LEU A 100 1.08 0.31 -7.50
N GLY A 101 1.12 -0.84 -8.19
CA GLY A 101 1.44 -0.95 -9.61
C GLY A 101 0.20 -1.03 -10.49
N GLN A 102 0.22 -0.34 -11.63
CA GLN A 102 -0.83 -0.37 -12.66
C GLN A 102 -0.18 -0.42 -14.05
N PHE A 103 0.01 -1.62 -14.57
CA PHE A 103 0.66 -1.86 -15.85
C PHE A 103 0.16 -3.19 -16.43
N ASP A 104 0.48 -3.46 -17.69
CA ASP A 104 0.17 -4.74 -18.33
C ASP A 104 1.17 -5.85 -17.99
N GLU A 105 0.85 -7.07 -18.43
CA GLU A 105 1.65 -8.27 -18.21
C GLU A 105 3.06 -8.19 -18.82
N GLU A 106 3.21 -7.53 -19.96
CA GLU A 106 4.51 -7.36 -20.63
C GLU A 106 5.42 -6.43 -19.82
N MET A 107 4.87 -5.30 -19.37
CA MET A 107 5.58 -4.32 -18.58
C MET A 107 5.84 -4.82 -17.15
N ALA A 108 4.98 -5.67 -16.59
CA ALA A 108 5.21 -6.30 -15.29
C ALA A 108 6.55 -7.03 -15.24
N ALA A 109 6.90 -7.77 -16.29
CA ALA A 109 8.18 -8.48 -16.37
C ALA A 109 9.38 -7.53 -16.31
N LYS A 110 9.29 -6.39 -17.01
CA LYS A 110 10.34 -5.36 -17.03
C LYS A 110 10.45 -4.68 -15.67
N VAL A 111 9.32 -4.27 -15.08
CA VAL A 111 9.25 -3.63 -13.75
C VAL A 111 9.89 -4.52 -12.69
N PHE A 112 9.49 -5.80 -12.61
CA PHE A 112 10.05 -6.70 -11.61
C PHE A 112 11.52 -7.04 -11.86
N CYS A 113 11.98 -7.05 -13.10
CA CYS A 113 13.42 -7.19 -13.38
C CYS A 113 14.22 -5.98 -12.88
N CYS A 114 13.74 -4.77 -13.13
CA CYS A 114 14.33 -3.55 -12.59
C CYS A 114 14.30 -3.57 -11.05
N ALA A 115 13.18 -3.97 -10.45
CA ALA A 115 13.03 -4.08 -8.99
C ALA A 115 14.00 -5.10 -8.38
N TYR A 116 14.25 -6.22 -9.06
CA TYR A 116 15.27 -7.18 -8.63
C TYR A 116 16.67 -6.56 -8.61
N ASN A 117 17.06 -5.89 -9.70
CA ASN A 117 18.37 -5.26 -9.83
C ASN A 117 18.56 -4.14 -8.79
N GLU A 118 17.49 -3.42 -8.47
CA GLU A 118 17.47 -2.38 -7.45
C GLU A 118 17.30 -2.93 -6.01
N GLY A 119 17.08 -4.24 -5.82
CA GLY A 119 16.85 -4.81 -4.49
C GLY A 119 15.53 -4.35 -3.85
N MET A 120 14.53 -3.98 -4.64
CA MET A 120 13.17 -3.60 -4.21
C MET A 120 12.25 -4.82 -4.05
N TYR A 121 12.76 -5.84 -3.36
CA TYR A 121 12.03 -7.05 -3.00
C TYR A 121 12.47 -7.47 -1.58
N GLY A 122 11.87 -8.49 -1.01
CA GLY A 122 12.22 -8.93 0.33
C GLY A 122 11.19 -8.56 1.40
N SER A 123 11.54 -8.78 2.67
CA SER A 123 10.70 -8.46 3.83
C SER A 123 10.48 -6.96 4.10
N LYS A 124 11.06 -6.08 3.28
CA LYS A 124 10.96 -4.62 3.42
C LYS A 124 9.99 -3.97 2.43
N TYR A 125 9.57 -4.70 1.39
CA TYR A 125 8.74 -4.16 0.32
C TYR A 125 7.47 -4.97 0.16
N GLN A 126 6.38 -4.29 -0.20
CA GLN A 126 5.12 -4.94 -0.58
C GLN A 126 4.66 -4.37 -1.92
N TRP A 127 4.51 -5.26 -2.90
CA TRP A 127 3.94 -4.94 -4.19
C TRP A 127 2.46 -5.33 -4.23
N VAL A 128 1.61 -4.42 -4.71
CA VAL A 128 0.19 -4.65 -5.01
C VAL A 128 -0.03 -4.32 -6.48
N ILE A 129 -0.46 -5.31 -7.26
CA ILE A 129 -0.59 -5.22 -8.73
C ILE A 129 -1.91 -5.83 -9.21
N PRO A 130 -2.31 -5.60 -10.48
CA PRO A 130 -3.54 -6.17 -11.01
C PRO A 130 -3.47 -7.70 -11.15
N GLY A 131 -4.56 -8.38 -10.80
CA GLY A 131 -4.66 -9.85 -10.76
C GLY A 131 -5.10 -10.53 -12.04
N TRP A 132 -5.49 -9.77 -13.07
CA TRP A 132 -6.06 -10.31 -14.30
C TRP A 132 -5.06 -10.92 -15.29
N TYR A 133 -3.78 -11.00 -14.92
CA TYR A 133 -2.73 -11.62 -15.76
C TYR A 133 -2.95 -13.11 -15.96
N GLY A 134 -2.41 -13.62 -17.08
CA GLY A 134 -2.43 -15.03 -17.44
C GLY A 134 -1.81 -15.92 -16.36
N SER A 135 -2.28 -17.16 -16.28
CA SER A 135 -1.64 -18.16 -15.44
C SER A 135 -0.21 -18.39 -15.90
N ARG A 136 0.76 -18.26 -14.99
CA ARG A 136 2.18 -18.44 -15.27
C ARG A 136 2.75 -17.51 -16.36
N TRP A 137 2.24 -16.28 -16.42
CA TRP A 137 2.69 -15.25 -17.36
C TRP A 137 4.23 -15.04 -17.41
N TRP A 138 4.90 -15.26 -16.28
CA TRP A 138 6.36 -15.17 -16.14
C TRP A 138 7.15 -16.27 -16.92
N GLU A 139 6.50 -17.30 -17.46
CA GLU A 139 7.15 -18.33 -18.28
C GLU A 139 7.40 -17.85 -19.72
N HIS A 140 6.61 -16.91 -20.21
CA HIS A 140 6.68 -16.40 -21.59
C HIS A 140 7.66 -15.23 -21.75
N THR A 141 8.23 -14.72 -20.65
CA THR A 141 9.10 -13.53 -20.65
C THR A 141 10.54 -13.94 -20.96
N GLN A 142 10.90 -14.05 -22.24
CA GLN A 142 12.10 -14.77 -22.66
C GLN A 142 13.35 -13.94 -23.04
N GLN A 143 13.42 -12.61 -22.82
CA GLN A 143 14.54 -11.84 -23.40
C GLN A 143 15.33 -10.88 -22.51
N GLN A 144 14.83 -10.42 -21.36
CA GLN A 144 15.54 -9.38 -20.58
C GLN A 144 15.84 -9.74 -19.11
N CYS A 145 15.17 -10.74 -18.54
CA CYS A 145 15.38 -11.16 -17.16
C CYS A 145 15.43 -12.68 -17.01
N PRO A 146 16.38 -13.26 -16.27
CA PRO A 146 16.29 -14.66 -15.86
C PRO A 146 15.02 -14.89 -15.04
N GLN A 147 14.23 -15.91 -15.39
CA GLN A 147 12.98 -16.26 -14.69
C GLN A 147 13.18 -16.42 -13.18
N LYS A 148 14.33 -16.95 -12.75
CA LYS A 148 14.68 -17.08 -11.34
C LYS A 148 14.67 -15.73 -10.60
N ASN A 149 15.20 -14.68 -11.22
CA ASN A 149 15.26 -13.34 -10.62
C ASN A 149 13.86 -12.73 -10.52
N LEU A 150 13.07 -12.92 -11.57
CA LEU A 150 11.67 -12.48 -11.63
C LEU A 150 10.83 -13.13 -10.52
N LEU A 151 10.92 -14.46 -10.35
CA LEU A 151 10.23 -15.18 -9.28
C LEU A 151 10.61 -14.70 -7.88
N ILE A 152 11.91 -14.43 -7.65
CA ILE A 152 12.38 -13.89 -6.36
C ILE A 152 11.81 -12.49 -6.09
N ALA A 153 11.73 -11.63 -7.11
CA ALA A 153 11.20 -10.27 -6.96
C ALA A 153 9.68 -10.24 -6.77
N MET A 154 8.97 -11.20 -7.36
CA MET A 154 7.51 -11.32 -7.28
C MET A 154 7.01 -12.04 -6.02
N GLU A 155 7.89 -12.67 -5.25
CA GLU A 155 7.53 -13.41 -4.04
C GLU A 155 6.70 -12.54 -3.07
N ASN A 156 5.58 -13.08 -2.59
CA ASN A 156 4.60 -12.41 -1.72
C ASN A 156 3.91 -11.17 -2.33
N CYS A 157 4.02 -10.94 -3.63
CA CYS A 157 3.26 -9.90 -4.31
C CYS A 157 1.74 -10.15 -4.21
N ILE A 158 0.97 -9.08 -3.98
CA ILE A 158 -0.48 -9.13 -3.87
C ILE A 158 -1.11 -8.75 -5.20
N TYR A 159 -1.94 -9.64 -5.71
CA TYR A 159 -2.74 -9.48 -6.89
C TYR A 159 -4.17 -9.15 -6.50
N VAL A 160 -4.77 -8.18 -7.19
CA VAL A 160 -6.13 -7.73 -6.95
C VAL A 160 -6.95 -7.86 -8.24
N ASP A 161 -8.02 -8.65 -8.21
CA ASP A 161 -8.97 -8.78 -9.33
C ASP A 161 -10.40 -8.89 -8.78
N PHE A 162 -11.41 -8.78 -9.64
CA PHE A 162 -12.77 -9.14 -9.27
C PHE A 162 -12.93 -10.66 -9.24
N MET A 163 -13.77 -11.14 -8.33
CA MET A 163 -14.02 -12.56 -8.16
C MET A 163 -14.90 -13.12 -9.30
N PRO A 164 -14.49 -14.19 -10.03
CA PRO A 164 -15.31 -14.75 -11.11
C PRO A 164 -16.59 -15.43 -10.64
N LEU A 165 -16.53 -16.15 -9.50
CA LEU A 165 -17.65 -16.87 -8.90
C LEU A 165 -17.63 -16.75 -7.37
N SER A 166 -18.81 -16.71 -6.74
CA SER A 166 -18.91 -16.66 -5.29
C SER A 166 -18.41 -17.98 -4.66
N THR A 167 -17.61 -17.88 -3.60
CA THR A 167 -17.16 -19.04 -2.81
C THR A 167 -18.23 -19.56 -1.84
N ARG A 168 -19.27 -18.77 -1.57
CA ARG A 168 -20.31 -19.11 -0.59
C ARG A 168 -21.25 -20.19 -1.15
N PRO A 169 -21.44 -21.34 -0.47
CA PRO A 169 -22.30 -22.44 -0.94
C PRO A 169 -23.78 -22.18 -0.64
N VAL A 170 -24.28 -21.02 -1.06
CA VAL A 170 -25.68 -20.60 -0.86
C VAL A 170 -26.45 -20.80 -2.17
N ARG A 171 -27.69 -21.29 -2.07
CA ARG A 171 -28.56 -21.39 -3.25
C ARG A 171 -28.94 -20.01 -3.74
N THR A 172 -28.69 -19.77 -5.02
CA THR A 172 -28.95 -18.51 -5.72
C THR A 172 -30.39 -18.47 -6.27
N ILE A 173 -30.75 -17.41 -6.98
CA ILE A 173 -32.07 -17.25 -7.61
C ILE A 173 -32.45 -18.40 -8.56
N SER A 174 -31.47 -19.05 -9.19
CA SER A 174 -31.70 -20.20 -10.07
C SER A 174 -31.96 -21.51 -9.31
N GLY A 175 -31.82 -21.50 -7.98
CA GLY A 175 -31.85 -22.69 -7.14
C GLY A 175 -30.51 -23.43 -7.08
N LEU A 176 -29.51 -23.08 -7.89
CA LEU A 176 -28.18 -23.69 -7.89
C LEU A 176 -27.23 -22.97 -6.91
N THR A 177 -26.26 -23.70 -6.35
CA THR A 177 -25.08 -23.08 -5.73
C THR A 177 -24.05 -22.72 -6.81
N PRO A 178 -23.11 -21.79 -6.55
CA PRO A 178 -22.04 -21.46 -7.50
C PRO A 178 -21.22 -22.67 -7.95
N GLN A 179 -20.95 -23.63 -7.04
CA GLN A 179 -20.22 -24.86 -7.34
C GLN A 179 -21.02 -25.78 -8.27
N GLN A 180 -22.33 -25.96 -8.00
CA GLN A 180 -23.21 -26.75 -8.87
C GLN A 180 -23.33 -26.16 -10.27
N TYR A 181 -23.43 -24.82 -10.35
CA TYR A 181 -23.42 -24.11 -11.63
C TYR A 181 -22.10 -24.31 -12.39
N GLU A 182 -20.96 -24.25 -11.69
CA GLU A 182 -19.64 -24.44 -12.28
C GLU A 182 -19.46 -25.86 -12.84
N GLU A 183 -19.85 -26.88 -12.07
CA GLU A 183 -19.87 -28.29 -12.51
C GLU A 183 -20.74 -28.47 -13.78
N GLU A 184 -21.95 -27.89 -13.78
CA GLU A 184 -22.87 -27.95 -14.92
C GLU A 184 -22.28 -27.24 -16.16
N TYR A 185 -21.63 -26.09 -15.97
CA TYR A 185 -20.97 -25.35 -17.03
C TYR A 185 -19.84 -26.17 -17.69
N TYR A 186 -18.98 -26.81 -16.91
CA TYR A 186 -17.92 -27.67 -17.45
C TYR A 186 -18.48 -28.90 -18.17
N HIS A 187 -19.53 -29.51 -17.61
CA HIS A 187 -20.22 -30.63 -18.26
C HIS A 187 -20.78 -30.23 -19.63
N MET A 188 -21.37 -29.04 -19.76
CA MET A 188 -21.89 -28.53 -21.04
C MET A 188 -20.78 -28.25 -22.07
N LEU A 189 -19.61 -27.79 -21.64
CA LEU A 189 -18.49 -27.53 -22.54
C LEU A 189 -17.80 -28.82 -23.01
N GLY A 190 -18.07 -29.97 -22.38
CA GLY A 190 -17.42 -31.24 -22.72
C GLY A 190 -15.91 -31.25 -22.44
N VAL A 191 -15.44 -30.36 -21.55
CA VAL A 191 -14.03 -30.25 -21.15
C VAL A 191 -13.89 -30.46 -19.65
N SER A 192 -12.70 -30.92 -19.26
CA SER A 192 -12.28 -30.97 -17.86
C SER A 192 -12.23 -29.56 -17.25
N GLU A 193 -12.46 -29.46 -15.94
CA GLU A 193 -12.33 -28.23 -15.13
C GLU A 193 -10.99 -27.50 -15.33
N VAL A 194 -9.97 -28.21 -15.81
CA VAL A 194 -8.60 -27.70 -16.01
C VAL A 194 -8.45 -26.94 -17.34
N ALA A 195 -9.42 -26.99 -18.25
CA ALA A 195 -9.34 -26.29 -19.53
C ALA A 195 -9.51 -24.77 -19.37
N PRO A 196 -8.69 -23.95 -20.05
CA PRO A 196 -8.84 -22.49 -20.00
C PRO A 196 -10.20 -22.10 -20.58
N HIS A 197 -11.01 -21.44 -19.76
CA HIS A 197 -12.33 -20.94 -20.12
C HIS A 197 -12.44 -19.47 -19.75
N SER A 198 -13.46 -18.80 -20.32
CA SER A 198 -13.68 -17.37 -20.06
C SER A 198 -14.11 -17.14 -18.61
N LYS A 199 -13.38 -16.30 -17.87
CA LYS A 199 -13.75 -15.85 -16.51
C LYS A 199 -15.05 -15.03 -16.44
N PHE A 200 -15.67 -14.71 -17.58
CA PHE A 200 -16.88 -13.88 -17.66
C PHE A 200 -18.19 -14.69 -17.69
N HIS A 201 -18.14 -16.02 -17.68
CA HIS A 201 -19.33 -16.86 -17.83
C HIS A 201 -20.39 -16.63 -16.74
N GLY A 202 -19.99 -16.54 -15.46
CA GLY A 202 -20.91 -16.22 -14.36
C GLY A 202 -21.56 -14.84 -14.50
N TYR A 203 -20.80 -13.84 -14.98
CA TYR A 203 -21.31 -12.48 -15.21
C TYR A 203 -22.33 -12.40 -16.35
N ALA A 204 -22.17 -13.23 -17.37
CA ALA A 204 -23.14 -13.36 -18.46
C ALA A 204 -24.40 -14.09 -17.97
N TYR A 205 -24.25 -15.15 -17.18
CA TYR A 205 -25.35 -15.90 -16.57
C TYR A 205 -26.23 -15.00 -15.70
N ASP A 206 -25.62 -14.27 -14.76
CA ASP A 206 -26.34 -13.31 -13.92
C ASP A 206 -26.96 -12.17 -14.75
N GLY A 207 -26.35 -11.79 -15.87
CA GLY A 207 -26.91 -10.79 -16.79
C GLY A 207 -28.24 -11.20 -17.42
N ILE A 208 -28.43 -12.46 -17.76
CA ILE A 208 -29.73 -12.96 -18.25
C ILE A 208 -30.78 -12.92 -17.15
N TRP A 209 -30.42 -13.30 -15.92
CA TRP A 209 -31.32 -13.18 -14.76
C TRP A 209 -31.71 -11.73 -14.47
N VAL A 210 -30.78 -10.78 -14.59
CA VAL A 210 -31.09 -9.34 -14.49
C VAL A 210 -32.14 -8.95 -15.52
N ILE A 211 -31.95 -9.33 -16.80
CA ILE A 211 -32.90 -8.99 -17.87
C ILE A 211 -34.28 -9.58 -17.55
N ALA A 212 -34.35 -10.84 -17.14
CA ALA A 212 -35.61 -11.50 -16.79
C ALA A 212 -36.33 -10.81 -15.62
N GLN A 213 -35.60 -10.46 -14.55
CA GLN A 213 -36.16 -9.76 -13.39
C GLN A 213 -36.68 -8.37 -13.74
N VAL A 214 -35.91 -7.61 -14.53
CA VAL A 214 -36.29 -6.27 -14.98
C VAL A 214 -37.54 -6.32 -15.86
N LEU A 215 -37.61 -7.26 -16.80
CA LEU A 215 -38.77 -7.43 -17.66
C LEU A 215 -40.00 -7.82 -16.84
N ASN A 216 -39.89 -8.79 -15.93
CA ASN A 216 -40.98 -9.19 -15.06
C ASN A 216 -41.52 -8.00 -14.24
N ARG A 217 -40.62 -7.23 -13.63
CA ARG A 217 -40.98 -6.04 -12.87
C ARG A 217 -41.65 -4.97 -13.75
N THR A 218 -41.16 -4.80 -14.98
CA THR A 218 -41.74 -3.86 -15.93
C THR A 218 -43.16 -4.28 -16.32
N ILE A 219 -43.42 -5.58 -16.54
CA ILE A 219 -44.78 -6.09 -16.82
C ILE A 219 -45.72 -5.75 -15.66
N GLU A 220 -45.31 -6.04 -14.41
CA GLU A 220 -46.11 -5.72 -13.21
C GLU A 220 -46.47 -4.22 -13.13
N LEU A 221 -45.51 -3.34 -13.42
CA LEU A 221 -45.73 -1.89 -13.40
C LEU A 221 -46.65 -1.41 -14.53
N LEU A 222 -46.53 -2.00 -15.72
CA LEU A 222 -47.39 -1.68 -16.86
C LEU A 222 -48.83 -2.16 -16.66
N GLU A 223 -49.03 -3.35 -16.08
CA GLU A 223 -50.36 -3.89 -15.77
C GLU A 223 -51.08 -3.11 -14.66
N ALA A 224 -50.33 -2.58 -13.69
CA ALA A 224 -50.86 -1.77 -12.61
C ALA A 224 -51.33 -0.38 -13.07
N ASP A 225 -50.65 0.22 -14.06
CA ASP A 225 -51.01 1.53 -14.60
C ASP A 225 -52.02 1.40 -15.74
N LYS A 226 -53.31 1.45 -15.40
CA LYS A 226 -54.43 1.43 -16.36
C LYS A 226 -54.41 2.57 -17.40
N SER A 227 -53.58 3.60 -17.22
CA SER A 227 -53.39 4.68 -18.20
C SER A 227 -52.41 4.30 -19.32
N LEU A 228 -51.57 3.28 -19.08
CA LEU A 228 -50.67 2.69 -20.06
C LEU A 228 -51.41 1.56 -20.79
N ILE A 229 -52.12 1.90 -21.87
CA ILE A 229 -52.50 0.92 -22.90
C ILE A 229 -51.22 0.58 -23.71
N ALA A 230 -50.19 0.10 -23.01
CA ALA A 230 -48.87 -0.16 -23.56
C ALA A 230 -48.43 -1.54 -23.08
N SER A 231 -48.59 -2.54 -23.95
CA SER A 231 -47.97 -3.86 -23.77
C SER A 231 -46.49 -3.75 -24.14
N ILE A 232 -45.64 -4.60 -23.55
CA ILE A 232 -44.25 -4.77 -23.99
C ILE A 232 -44.20 -5.12 -25.49
N GLU A 233 -45.24 -5.76 -26.02
CA GLU A 233 -45.39 -6.11 -27.43
C GLU A 233 -45.53 -4.89 -28.35
N SER A 234 -45.95 -3.74 -27.81
CA SER A 234 -46.15 -2.48 -28.56
C SER A 234 -44.95 -1.53 -28.49
N PHE A 235 -43.76 -2.04 -28.16
CA PHE A 235 -42.56 -1.23 -27.98
C PHE A 235 -42.15 -0.47 -29.25
N SER A 236 -41.84 0.82 -29.09
CA SER A 236 -41.27 1.69 -30.12
C SER A 236 -40.06 2.43 -29.57
N TYR A 237 -39.01 2.59 -30.38
CA TYR A 237 -37.80 3.32 -30.01
C TYR A 237 -38.02 4.79 -29.63
N THR A 238 -39.19 5.34 -29.98
CA THR A 238 -39.59 6.72 -29.61
C THR A 238 -40.21 6.81 -28.21
N ASN A 239 -40.60 5.68 -27.62
CA ASN A 239 -41.29 5.65 -26.33
C ASN A 239 -40.30 5.79 -25.16
N GLN A 240 -39.99 7.04 -24.81
CA GLN A 240 -39.09 7.37 -23.70
C GLN A 240 -39.64 6.89 -22.35
N ARG A 241 -40.96 6.76 -22.19
CA ARG A 241 -41.58 6.37 -20.92
C ARG A 241 -41.30 4.92 -20.57
N ILE A 242 -41.43 3.99 -21.54
CA ILE A 242 -41.04 2.58 -21.33
C ILE A 242 -39.53 2.49 -21.07
N GLY A 243 -38.73 3.30 -21.78
CA GLY A 243 -37.29 3.40 -21.54
C GLY A 243 -36.98 3.78 -20.09
N GLN A 244 -37.67 4.77 -19.53
CA GLN A 244 -37.48 5.20 -18.15
C GLN A 244 -37.90 4.11 -17.14
N ILE A 245 -39.03 3.45 -17.35
CA ILE A 245 -39.48 2.35 -16.46
C ILE A 245 -38.45 1.22 -16.43
N LEU A 246 -37.87 0.86 -17.58
CA LEU A 246 -36.81 -0.15 -17.65
C LEU A 246 -35.55 0.28 -16.90
N LEU A 247 -35.16 1.56 -16.99
CA LEU A 247 -34.00 2.10 -16.28
C LEU A 247 -34.23 2.12 -14.77
N ASP A 248 -35.43 2.48 -14.33
CA ASP A 248 -35.82 2.49 -12.93
C ASP A 248 -35.83 1.06 -12.36
N ALA A 249 -36.42 0.10 -13.09
CA ALA A 249 -36.42 -1.31 -12.72
C ALA A 249 -35.00 -1.91 -12.66
N LEU A 250 -34.10 -1.51 -13.57
CA LEU A 250 -32.67 -1.88 -13.51
C LEU A 250 -32.00 -1.35 -12.25
N ASN A 251 -32.29 -0.11 -11.85
CA ASN A 251 -31.69 0.51 -10.68
C ASN A 251 -32.19 -0.10 -9.36
N GLU A 252 -33.40 -0.65 -9.35
CA GLU A 252 -34.00 -1.37 -8.21
C GLU A 252 -33.62 -2.86 -8.14
N THR A 253 -32.88 -3.37 -9.12
CA THR A 253 -32.52 -4.79 -9.18
C THR A 253 -31.63 -5.18 -8.00
N ASN A 254 -32.07 -6.18 -7.24
CA ASN A 254 -31.35 -6.70 -6.07
C ASN A 254 -31.64 -8.19 -5.85
N PHE A 255 -30.72 -9.07 -6.20
CA PHE A 255 -30.84 -10.52 -5.95
C PHE A 255 -29.48 -11.21 -5.79
N LEU A 256 -29.49 -12.44 -5.30
CA LEU A 256 -28.27 -13.27 -5.17
C LEU A 256 -28.08 -14.15 -6.42
N GLY A 257 -27.04 -13.86 -7.20
CA GLY A 257 -26.61 -14.64 -8.37
C GLY A 257 -25.40 -15.53 -8.09
N VAL A 258 -24.88 -16.20 -9.11
CA VAL A 258 -23.73 -17.13 -8.98
C VAL A 258 -22.42 -16.40 -8.69
N THR A 259 -22.33 -15.12 -9.08
CA THR A 259 -21.20 -14.25 -8.79
C THR A 259 -21.39 -13.41 -7.51
N GLY A 260 -22.40 -13.73 -6.69
CA GLY A 260 -22.74 -13.02 -5.46
C GLY A 260 -23.91 -12.06 -5.63
N GLN A 261 -24.01 -11.05 -4.74
CA GLN A 261 -25.10 -10.08 -4.79
C GLN A 261 -25.03 -9.29 -6.12
N VAL A 262 -26.16 -9.18 -6.81
CA VAL A 262 -26.31 -8.36 -8.00
C VAL A 262 -27.11 -7.11 -7.60
N LEU A 263 -26.38 -6.00 -7.47
CA LEU A 263 -26.93 -4.70 -7.10
C LEU A 263 -26.21 -3.62 -7.92
N PHE A 264 -26.96 -2.69 -8.49
CA PHE A 264 -26.40 -1.58 -9.25
C PHE A 264 -26.39 -0.29 -8.44
N ARG A 265 -25.32 0.50 -8.60
CA ARG A 265 -25.23 1.88 -8.11
C ARG A 265 -24.71 2.74 -9.25
N ASN A 266 -25.51 3.70 -9.71
CA ASN A 266 -25.19 4.52 -10.88
C ASN A 266 -24.76 3.64 -12.07
N GLY A 267 -25.52 2.59 -12.37
CA GLY A 267 -25.27 1.64 -13.47
C GLY A 267 -23.95 0.85 -13.43
N GLU A 268 -23.23 0.89 -12.31
CA GLU A 268 -22.13 -0.03 -12.02
C GLU A 268 -22.60 -1.09 -11.03
N ARG A 269 -22.09 -2.32 -11.18
CA ARG A 269 -22.35 -3.36 -10.19
C ARG A 269 -21.38 -3.25 -9.02
N LEU A 270 -21.92 -3.32 -7.81
CA LEU A 270 -21.13 -3.55 -6.60
C LEU A 270 -20.80 -5.04 -6.50
N GLY A 271 -19.53 -5.38 -6.69
CA GLY A 271 -19.06 -6.77 -6.70
C GLY A 271 -18.13 -7.10 -5.53
N THR A 272 -17.61 -8.33 -5.57
CA THR A 272 -16.59 -8.80 -4.64
C THR A 272 -15.22 -8.75 -5.32
N ILE A 273 -14.25 -8.17 -4.63
CA ILE A 273 -12.84 -8.12 -5.05
C ILE A 273 -12.10 -9.23 -4.30
N GLU A 274 -11.24 -9.95 -4.99
CA GLU A 274 -10.39 -10.98 -4.40
C GLU A 274 -8.93 -10.53 -4.31
N PHE A 275 -8.28 -10.93 -3.22
CA PHE A 275 -6.85 -10.76 -3.03
C PHE A 275 -6.18 -12.12 -3.16
N MET A 276 -5.21 -12.21 -4.07
CA MET A 276 -4.35 -13.37 -4.23
C MET A 276 -2.92 -13.00 -3.92
N GLN A 277 -2.15 -13.93 -3.35
CA GLN A 277 -0.74 -13.74 -3.08
C GLN A 277 0.10 -14.72 -3.88
N PHE A 278 1.21 -14.25 -4.44
CA PHE A 278 2.22 -15.12 -5.03
C PHE A 278 3.00 -15.86 -3.95
N GLN A 279 2.95 -17.19 -3.94
CA GLN A 279 3.66 -18.01 -2.98
C GLN A 279 4.43 -19.10 -3.71
N SER A 280 5.76 -18.98 -3.76
CA SER A 280 6.69 -19.85 -4.50
C SER A 280 6.44 -19.91 -6.02
N THR A 281 5.32 -20.51 -6.44
CA THR A 281 5.02 -20.84 -7.84
C THR A 281 3.56 -20.63 -8.22
N GLU A 282 2.69 -20.37 -7.24
CA GLU A 282 1.24 -20.29 -7.47
C GLU A 282 0.64 -19.06 -6.80
N ARG A 283 -0.53 -18.66 -7.31
CA ARG A 283 -1.36 -17.60 -6.73
C ARG A 283 -2.33 -18.24 -5.75
N VAL A 284 -2.27 -17.86 -4.48
CA VAL A 284 -3.13 -18.39 -3.42
C VAL A 284 -4.09 -17.30 -2.96
N LYS A 285 -5.38 -17.61 -2.84
CA LYS A 285 -6.35 -16.64 -2.30
C LYS A 285 -6.04 -16.35 -0.82
N VAL A 286 -5.91 -15.06 -0.50
CA VAL A 286 -5.60 -14.57 0.86
C VAL A 286 -6.70 -13.68 1.43
N GLY A 287 -7.67 -13.27 0.64
CA GLY A 287 -8.80 -12.50 1.16
C GLY A 287 -9.84 -12.14 0.11
N GLU A 288 -10.93 -11.57 0.58
CA GLU A 288 -12.00 -11.01 -0.24
C GLU A 288 -12.54 -9.72 0.38
N TYR A 289 -12.94 -8.78 -0.47
CA TYR A 289 -13.58 -7.53 -0.10
C TYR A 289 -14.95 -7.45 -0.76
N ASN A 290 -15.98 -7.18 0.04
CA ASN A 290 -17.33 -7.01 -0.46
C ASN A 290 -17.72 -5.53 -0.47
N ALA A 291 -18.00 -4.98 -1.65
CA ALA A 291 -18.33 -3.57 -1.84
C ALA A 291 -19.72 -3.17 -1.30
N VAL A 292 -20.62 -4.13 -1.07
CA VAL A 292 -21.98 -3.83 -0.57
C VAL A 292 -21.98 -3.49 0.93
N PRO A 293 -21.47 -4.35 1.84
CA PRO A 293 -21.32 -4.03 3.25
C PRO A 293 -20.03 -3.26 3.57
N ASP A 294 -19.13 -3.09 2.60
CA ASP A 294 -17.82 -2.43 2.76
C ASP A 294 -16.93 -3.12 3.81
N THR A 295 -16.80 -4.46 3.67
CA THR A 295 -16.07 -5.33 4.60
C THR A 295 -14.94 -6.09 3.89
N LEU A 296 -13.75 -6.09 4.51
CA LEU A 296 -12.60 -6.87 4.10
C LEU A 296 -12.46 -8.11 5.01
N GLU A 297 -12.42 -9.29 4.41
CA GLU A 297 -12.21 -10.57 5.09
C GLU A 297 -10.89 -11.17 4.60
N LEU A 298 -9.89 -11.24 5.49
CA LEU A 298 -8.58 -11.84 5.20
C LEU A 298 -8.49 -13.26 5.79
N ILE A 299 -7.83 -14.15 5.06
CA ILE A 299 -7.58 -15.53 5.43
C ILE A 299 -6.19 -15.61 6.08
N ASN A 300 -6.14 -15.43 7.40
CA ASN A 300 -4.88 -15.37 8.16
C ASN A 300 -4.01 -16.62 8.02
N SER A 301 -4.60 -17.80 7.73
CA SER A 301 -3.86 -19.05 7.57
C SER A 301 -3.07 -19.14 6.26
N THR A 302 -3.50 -18.41 5.21
CA THR A 302 -2.85 -18.44 3.90
C THR A 302 -1.94 -17.24 3.68
N MET A 303 -2.22 -16.09 4.30
CA MET A 303 -1.39 -14.89 4.16
C MET A 303 0.03 -15.10 4.73
N ARG A 304 1.06 -14.84 3.92
CA ARG A 304 2.47 -14.97 4.31
C ARG A 304 3.24 -13.69 4.06
N PHE A 305 4.17 -13.38 4.96
CA PHE A 305 5.16 -12.35 4.73
C PHE A 305 6.55 -12.98 4.83
N GLN A 306 7.53 -12.38 4.18
CA GLN A 306 8.90 -12.88 4.22
C GLN A 306 9.59 -12.59 5.57
N GLY A 307 9.09 -11.60 6.31
CA GLY A 307 9.43 -11.34 7.71
C GLY A 307 8.39 -11.94 8.67
N PRO A 308 8.64 -11.88 9.99
CA PRO A 308 7.67 -12.30 11.00
C PRO A 308 6.41 -11.42 11.02
N ASP A 309 6.57 -10.15 10.64
CA ASP A 309 5.52 -9.14 10.59
C ASP A 309 5.43 -8.53 9.17
N PRO A 310 4.28 -7.92 8.81
CA PRO A 310 4.17 -7.11 7.61
C PRO A 310 5.23 -6.00 7.55
N PRO A 311 5.72 -5.61 6.36
CA PRO A 311 6.71 -4.54 6.23
C PRO A 311 6.18 -3.21 6.80
N TRP A 312 7.08 -2.43 7.40
CA TRP A 312 6.77 -1.05 7.77
C TRP A 312 6.73 -0.15 6.54
N ASP A 313 5.84 0.85 6.54
CA ASP A 313 5.65 1.77 5.42
C ASP A 313 6.77 2.83 5.26
N ARG A 314 7.59 3.03 6.31
CA ARG A 314 8.72 3.97 6.33
C ARG A 314 9.80 3.57 7.32
N THR A 315 10.95 4.23 7.23
CA THR A 315 12.00 4.15 8.26
C THR A 315 11.60 4.93 9.52
N ILE A 316 11.67 4.31 10.70
CA ILE A 316 11.45 4.99 11.99
C ILE A 316 12.76 5.61 12.44
N VAL A 317 12.82 6.94 12.47
CA VAL A 317 13.99 7.68 12.97
C VAL A 317 13.90 7.78 14.49
N GLN A 318 14.82 7.13 15.19
CA GLN A 318 14.97 7.23 16.64
C GLN A 318 16.15 8.13 16.98
N SER A 319 15.86 9.32 17.47
CA SER A 319 16.88 10.24 17.98
C SER A 319 17.44 9.69 19.28
N LYS A 320 18.73 9.33 19.29
CA LYS A 320 19.46 8.93 20.49
C LYS A 320 20.51 9.98 20.81
N LEU A 321 20.58 10.37 22.08
CA LEU A 321 21.63 11.27 22.56
C LEU A 321 22.98 10.55 22.45
N ARG A 322 23.98 11.22 21.88
CA ARG A 322 25.36 10.72 21.90
C ARG A 322 26.00 11.19 23.19
N GLU A 323 26.27 10.24 24.08
CA GLU A 323 26.84 10.49 25.40
C GLU A 323 28.37 10.45 25.36
N VAL A 324 28.99 11.12 26.33
CA VAL A 324 30.45 11.06 26.54
C VAL A 324 30.82 9.68 27.05
N TYR A 325 31.89 9.09 26.49
CA TYR A 325 32.38 7.79 26.92
C TYR A 325 32.92 7.86 28.37
N LEU A 326 32.12 7.37 29.32
CA LEU A 326 32.39 7.44 30.76
C LEU A 326 33.81 6.99 31.17
N PRO A 327 34.39 5.89 30.62
CA PRO A 327 35.75 5.50 30.97
C PRO A 327 36.81 6.52 30.55
N LEU A 328 36.67 7.14 29.38
CA LEU A 328 37.59 8.19 28.92
C LEU A 328 37.47 9.43 29.80
N TYR A 329 36.25 9.85 30.11
CA TYR A 329 36.03 10.98 31.03
C TYR A 329 36.63 10.70 32.41
N SER A 330 36.49 9.48 32.92
CA SER A 330 37.07 9.06 34.20
C SER A 330 38.60 9.13 34.18
N ILE A 331 39.25 8.63 33.12
CA ILE A 331 40.72 8.68 32.98
C ILE A 331 41.22 10.13 32.94
N LEU A 332 40.60 10.98 32.13
CA LEU A 332 40.97 12.40 32.02
C LEU A 332 40.75 13.14 33.33
N SER A 333 39.65 12.85 34.03
CA SER A 333 39.35 13.41 35.35
C SER A 333 40.41 13.05 36.37
N VAL A 334 40.83 11.78 36.43
CA VAL A 334 41.90 11.32 37.34
C VAL A 334 43.24 11.98 37.02
N LEU A 335 43.61 12.06 35.74
CA LEU A 335 44.84 12.74 35.30
C LEU A 335 44.83 14.22 35.69
N THR A 336 43.67 14.88 35.55
CA THR A 336 43.47 16.29 35.91
C THR A 336 43.58 16.49 37.43
N CYS A 337 43.01 15.60 38.24
CA CYS A 337 43.17 15.60 39.69
C CYS A 337 44.65 15.47 40.11
N LEU A 338 45.42 14.59 39.46
CA LEU A 338 46.86 14.46 39.69
C LEU A 338 47.61 15.75 39.32
N GLY A 339 47.25 16.39 38.20
CA GLY A 339 47.77 17.70 37.80
C GLY A 339 47.51 18.79 38.83
N MET A 340 46.28 18.87 39.35
CA MET A 340 45.92 19.84 40.41
C MET A 340 46.68 19.59 41.72
N PHE A 341 46.91 18.33 42.09
CA PHE A 341 47.71 17.99 43.26
C PHE A 341 49.16 18.46 43.11
N MET A 342 49.79 18.21 41.96
CA MET A 342 51.14 18.70 41.66
C MET A 342 51.23 20.23 41.67
N ALA A 343 50.26 20.92 41.05
CA ALA A 343 50.18 22.38 41.07
C ALA A 343 50.08 22.94 42.50
N SER A 344 49.31 22.28 43.36
CA SER A 344 49.16 22.65 44.77
C SER A 344 50.45 22.49 45.55
N ALA A 345 51.18 21.39 45.30
CA ALA A 345 52.50 21.17 45.89
C ALA A 345 53.52 22.23 45.46
N PHE A 346 53.55 22.60 44.17
CA PHE A 346 54.41 23.67 43.67
C PHE A 346 54.04 25.04 44.23
N LEU A 347 52.76 25.35 44.36
CA LEU A 347 52.29 26.59 44.98
C LEU A 347 52.74 26.66 46.45
N PHE A 348 52.54 25.57 47.20
CA PHE A 348 52.99 25.47 48.59
C PHE A 348 54.51 25.64 48.71
N PHE A 349 55.28 24.98 47.86
CA PHE A 349 56.74 25.11 47.83
C PHE A 349 57.17 26.56 47.55
N ASN A 350 56.54 27.22 46.58
CA ASN A 350 56.83 28.60 46.20
C ASN A 350 56.53 29.58 47.35
N ILE A 351 55.38 29.42 48.01
CA ILE A 351 54.99 30.24 49.16
C ILE A 351 55.93 30.02 50.35
N LYS A 352 56.23 28.76 50.69
CA LYS A 352 57.09 28.41 51.84
C LYS A 352 58.49 28.95 51.69
N ASN A 353 59.07 28.82 50.49
CA ASN A 353 60.47 29.21 50.23
C ASN A 353 60.61 30.61 49.62
N ARG A 354 59.56 31.45 49.67
CA ARG A 354 59.54 32.80 49.05
C ARG A 354 60.68 33.73 49.48
N ASN A 355 61.23 33.51 50.67
CA ASN A 355 62.31 34.35 51.23
C ASN A 355 63.71 33.88 50.80
N GLN A 356 63.84 32.72 50.14
CA GLN A 356 65.13 32.24 49.63
C GLN A 356 65.57 33.06 48.40
N LYS A 357 66.87 33.36 48.32
CA LYS A 357 67.45 34.28 47.33
C LYS A 357 67.11 33.92 45.88
N LEU A 358 67.16 32.62 45.53
CA LEU A 358 66.84 32.12 44.19
C LEU A 358 65.38 32.36 43.79
N ILE A 359 64.43 32.08 44.69
CA ILE A 359 62.98 32.24 44.43
C ILE A 359 62.57 33.71 44.45
N LYS A 360 63.23 34.53 45.27
CA LYS A 360 62.99 35.98 45.31
C LYS A 360 63.41 36.66 44.00
N MET A 361 64.47 36.18 43.34
CA MET A 361 64.93 36.70 42.04
C MET A 361 64.00 36.31 40.88
N SER A 362 63.19 35.24 41.01
CA SER A 362 62.28 34.76 39.96
C SER A 362 60.85 35.29 40.05
N SER A 363 60.62 36.39 40.78
CA SER A 363 59.30 37.04 40.93
C SER A 363 58.20 36.11 41.47
N PRO A 364 58.20 35.82 42.79
CA PRO A 364 57.34 34.79 43.38
C PRO A 364 55.83 35.06 43.23
N TYR A 365 55.40 36.32 43.21
CA TYR A 365 53.98 36.67 43.02
C TYR A 365 53.49 36.34 41.59
N MET A 366 54.31 36.56 40.56
CA MET A 366 53.96 36.20 39.18
C MET A 366 53.86 34.69 39.03
N ASN A 367 54.78 33.93 39.63
CA ASN A 367 54.74 32.47 39.60
C ASN A 367 53.49 31.91 40.31
N ASN A 368 53.07 32.52 41.42
CA ASN A 368 51.81 32.13 42.10
C ASN A 368 50.59 32.39 41.21
N LEU A 369 50.57 33.52 40.49
CA LEU A 369 49.47 33.87 39.57
C LEU A 369 49.41 32.91 38.37
N ILE A 370 50.56 32.49 37.84
CA ILE A 370 50.64 31.46 36.78
C ILE A 370 50.07 30.13 37.27
N ILE A 371 50.44 29.69 38.47
CA ILE A 371 49.95 28.41 39.04
C ILE A 371 48.43 28.48 39.29
N LEU A 372 47.92 29.60 39.83
CA LEU A 372 46.48 29.81 40.03
C LEU A 372 45.72 29.79 38.69
N GLY A 373 46.25 30.44 37.65
CA GLY A 373 45.69 30.36 36.30
C GLY A 373 45.69 28.94 35.74
N GLY A 374 46.74 28.17 35.99
CA GLY A 374 46.82 26.75 35.63
C GLY A 374 45.76 25.90 36.35
N MET A 375 45.54 26.11 37.65
CA MET A 375 44.48 25.43 38.40
C MET A 375 43.08 25.75 37.87
N LEU A 376 42.80 27.02 37.56
CA LEU A 376 41.56 27.44 36.90
C LEU A 376 41.37 26.75 35.55
N SER A 377 42.43 26.62 34.75
CA SER A 377 42.38 25.90 33.47
C SER A 377 42.09 24.41 33.63
N TYR A 378 42.56 23.76 34.70
CA TYR A 378 42.26 22.36 34.94
C TYR A 378 40.79 22.13 35.32
N MET A 379 40.13 23.10 35.96
CA MET A 379 38.72 22.99 36.33
C MET A 379 37.80 22.93 35.10
N THR A 380 38.19 23.51 33.96
CA THR A 380 37.35 23.50 32.75
C THR A 380 37.20 22.09 32.16
N ILE A 381 38.13 21.17 32.41
CA ILE A 381 38.05 19.78 31.91
C ILE A 381 36.86 19.04 32.52
N PHE A 382 36.54 19.29 33.79
CA PHE A 382 35.35 18.70 34.43
C PHE A 382 34.06 19.26 33.84
N LEU A 383 34.05 20.55 33.50
CA LEU A 383 32.88 21.18 32.87
C LEU A 383 32.65 20.64 31.45
N PHE A 384 33.71 20.38 30.69
CA PHE A 384 33.62 19.86 29.31
C PHE A 384 33.09 18.43 29.20
N GLY A 385 33.21 17.61 30.24
CA GLY A 385 32.71 16.23 30.19
C GLY A 385 31.28 16.05 30.69
N LEU A 386 30.63 17.12 31.15
CA LEU A 386 29.21 17.08 31.49
C LEU A 386 28.40 17.11 30.19
N ASP A 387 27.51 16.13 30.03
CA ASP A 387 26.61 16.05 28.89
C ASP A 387 25.14 16.01 29.34
N GLY A 388 24.22 15.92 28.36
CA GLY A 388 22.78 15.85 28.62
C GLY A 388 22.31 14.56 29.30
N ALA A 389 23.17 13.57 29.49
CA ALA A 389 22.86 12.37 30.28
C ALA A 389 23.21 12.57 31.76
N LEU A 390 24.27 13.32 32.05
CA LEU A 390 24.72 13.63 33.43
C LEU A 390 24.01 14.84 34.02
N VAL A 391 23.56 15.77 33.19
CA VAL A 391 23.04 17.07 33.62
C VAL A 391 21.74 17.40 32.88
N SER A 392 20.78 17.99 33.60
CA SER A 392 19.54 18.47 32.98
C SER A 392 19.80 19.61 32.00
N SER A 393 18.94 19.79 31.00
CA SER A 393 19.09 20.84 29.99
C SER A 393 19.25 22.24 30.60
N ALA A 394 18.52 22.55 31.67
CA ALA A 394 18.60 23.85 32.34
C ALA A 394 19.95 24.09 33.05
N THR A 395 20.52 23.06 33.66
CA THR A 395 21.85 23.17 34.27
C THR A 395 22.96 23.18 33.21
N PHE A 396 22.78 22.48 32.10
CA PHE A 396 23.72 22.50 30.98
C PHE A 396 23.86 23.90 30.37
N GLU A 397 22.74 24.61 30.13
CA GLU A 397 22.75 26.00 29.65
C GLU A 397 23.54 26.95 30.57
N ASN A 398 23.35 26.81 31.88
CA ASN A 398 24.08 27.61 32.87
C ASN A 398 25.57 27.27 32.89
N ILE A 399 25.93 25.98 32.81
CA ILE A 399 27.33 25.52 32.82
C ILE A 399 28.06 25.95 31.55
N CYS A 400 27.40 25.98 30.40
CA CYS A 400 28.01 26.46 29.15
C CYS A 400 28.30 27.97 29.15
N ALA A 401 27.63 28.74 30.01
CA ALA A 401 27.82 30.18 30.11
C ALA A 401 28.96 30.59 31.07
N VAL A 402 29.33 29.70 31.99
CA VAL A 402 30.39 29.88 33.01
C VAL A 402 31.71 29.35 32.47
#